data_AF-K5XPT5-F1
#
_entry.id   AF-K5XPT5-F1
#
_cell.length_a   1.000
_cell.length_b   1.000
_cell.length_c   1.000
_cell.angle_alpha   90.00
_cell.angle_beta   90.00
_cell.angle_gamma   90.00
#
_symmetry.space_group_name_H-M   'P 1'
#
loop_
_entity.id
_entity.type
_entity.pdbx_description
1 polymer ?
#
loop_
_entity_poly.entity_id
_entity_poly.type
_entity_poly.pdbx_seq_one_letter_code
_entity_poly.pdbx_strand_id
1 'polypeptide(L)'
;MDQSLSSSTAPDNLKPKLPAKSRAAEFYGFVAWASTSVLFVVYVLWALFPDEWIEALGVDWYPNREWSILVPAWSIIVVILTYITYWSLALLGTPELSDLSTITDSFVQHPQSLESDIYLASTGSNSIPQLYDLPIGMVNRVLYRRVSQRTC
;
A
#
# COMPACT_ATOMS: atom_id res chain seq x y z
N MET A 1 30.26 19.51 52.14
CA MET A 1 29.77 18.14 51.98
C MET A 1 28.26 18.33 51.98
N ASP A 2 27.55 18.41 50.84
CA ASP A 2 27.58 17.56 49.63
C ASP A 2 27.11 18.37 48.39
N GLN A 3 27.90 18.54 47.33
CA GLN A 3 27.86 17.78 46.06
C GLN A 3 26.43 17.36 45.62
N SER A 4 25.78 18.13 44.75
CA SER A 4 25.77 17.99 43.28
C SER A 4 25.11 16.71 42.73
N LEU A 5 23.84 16.82 42.33
CA LEU A 5 23.21 15.99 41.30
C LEU A 5 22.39 16.94 40.39
N SER A 6 23.05 17.71 39.54
CA SER A 6 23.23 17.44 38.11
C SER A 6 21.91 17.15 37.38
N SER A 7 21.37 18.23 36.80
CA SER A 7 20.79 18.29 35.46
C SER A 7 20.33 16.96 34.86
N SER A 8 19.02 16.75 34.82
CA SER A 8 18.42 15.78 33.91
C SER A 8 18.60 16.28 32.48
N THR A 9 19.71 15.89 31.87
CA THR A 9 20.00 16.08 30.45
C THR A 9 19.15 15.07 29.67
N ALA A 10 17.84 15.28 29.64
CA ALA A 10 17.00 14.59 28.66
C ALA A 10 17.41 15.11 27.27
N PRO A 11 17.84 14.25 26.34
CA PRO A 11 18.16 14.71 25.00
C PRO A 11 16.88 15.27 24.36
N ASP A 12 16.86 16.57 24.07
CA ASP A 12 15.81 17.30 23.34
C ASP A 12 15.60 16.78 21.88
N ASN A 13 16.28 15.69 21.55
CA ASN A 13 16.31 15.04 20.23
C ASN A 13 15.18 14.02 20.01
N LEU A 14 14.29 13.81 20.98
CA LEU A 14 13.24 12.77 20.91
C LEU A 14 11.90 13.27 20.35
N LYS A 15 11.83 14.53 19.90
CA LYS A 15 10.68 14.99 19.09
C LYS A 15 10.99 14.67 17.63
N PRO A 16 10.25 13.74 16.98
CA PRO A 16 10.39 13.58 15.54
C PRO A 16 10.13 14.95 14.92
N LYS A 17 11.13 15.51 14.22
CA LYS A 17 10.94 16.69 13.38
C LYS A 17 9.94 16.29 12.31
N LEU A 18 8.66 16.58 12.52
CA LEU A 18 7.69 16.45 11.44
C LEU A 18 8.23 17.30 10.29
N PRO A 19 8.34 16.74 9.07
CA PRO A 19 8.73 17.55 7.92
C PRO A 19 7.78 18.73 7.87
N ALA A 20 8.32 19.95 7.86
CA ALA A 20 7.53 21.16 7.74
C ALA A 20 6.67 20.99 6.48
N LYS A 21 5.37 20.71 6.66
CA LYS A 21 4.44 20.40 5.58
C LYS A 21 4.43 21.61 4.66
N SER A 22 5.14 21.52 3.54
CA SER A 22 5.22 22.61 2.57
C SER A 22 3.82 22.85 2.03
N ARG A 23 3.29 24.06 2.23
CA ARG A 23 1.98 24.48 1.69
C ARG A 23 1.91 24.38 0.16
N ALA A 24 3.05 24.23 -0.51
CA ALA A 24 3.15 24.17 -1.97
C ALA A 24 2.25 23.09 -2.60
N ALA A 25 2.15 21.89 -2.00
CA ALA A 25 1.34 20.80 -2.54
C ALA A 25 -0.16 21.15 -2.61
N GLU A 26 -0.66 21.91 -1.61
CA GLU A 26 -2.07 22.33 -1.53
C GLU A 26 -2.39 23.38 -2.61
N PHE A 27 -1.46 24.28 -2.90
CA PHE A 27 -1.60 25.25 -3.98
C PHE A 27 -1.60 24.60 -5.37
N TYR A 28 -0.68 23.66 -5.64
CA TYR A 28 -0.64 22.96 -6.92
C TYR A 28 -1.92 22.14 -7.15
N GLY A 29 -2.41 21.46 -6.11
CA GLY A 29 -3.68 20.74 -6.17
C GLY A 29 -4.85 21.64 -6.53
N PHE A 30 -4.96 22.82 -5.90
CA PHE A 30 -6.01 23.79 -6.21
C PHE A 30 -5.92 24.31 -7.65
N VAL A 31 -4.72 24.69 -8.10
CA VAL A 31 -4.50 25.19 -9.47
C VAL A 31 -4.81 24.11 -10.50
N ALA A 32 -4.38 22.86 -10.26
CA ALA A 32 -4.68 21.74 -11.14
C ALA A 32 -6.18 21.44 -11.20
N TRP A 33 -6.86 21.45 -10.05
CA TRP A 33 -8.31 21.25 -9.97
C TRP A 33 -9.09 22.37 -10.67
N ALA A 34 -8.76 23.64 -10.41
CA ALA A 34 -9.43 24.78 -11.02
C ALA A 34 -9.22 24.82 -12.54
N SER A 35 -7.98 24.62 -13.01
CA SER A 35 -7.67 24.60 -14.44
C SER A 35 -8.35 23.44 -15.16
N THR A 36 -8.33 22.24 -14.58
CA THR A 36 -8.99 21.06 -15.16
C THR A 36 -10.51 21.23 -15.18
N SER A 37 -11.10 21.84 -14.15
CA SER A 37 -12.54 22.12 -14.11
C SER A 37 -12.96 23.11 -15.19
N VAL A 38 -12.19 24.20 -15.39
CA VAL A 38 -12.45 25.18 -16.45
C VAL A 38 -12.34 24.52 -17.83
N LEU A 39 -11.27 23.77 -18.08
CA LEU A 39 -11.08 23.06 -19.35
C LEU A 39 -12.20 22.03 -19.60
N PHE A 40 -12.65 21.33 -18.56
CA PHE A 40 -13.74 20.37 -18.67
C PHE A 40 -15.06 21.05 -19.03
N VAL A 41 -15.39 22.19 -18.42
CA VAL A 41 -16.58 22.97 -18.79
C VAL A 41 -16.50 23.43 -20.24
N VAL A 42 -15.36 23.99 -20.67
CA VAL A 42 -15.14 24.38 -22.07
C VAL A 42 -15.29 23.19 -23.02
N TYR A 43 -14.75 22.04 -22.66
CA TYR A 43 -14.88 20.81 -23.43
C TYR A 43 -16.33 20.34 -23.57
N VAL A 44 -17.10 20.34 -22.47
CA VAL A 44 -18.53 19.95 -22.49
C VAL A 44 -19.35 20.95 -23.31
N LEU A 45 -19.09 22.25 -23.16
CA LEU A 45 -19.74 23.27 -23.98
C LEU A 45 -19.43 23.04 -25.46
N TRP A 46 -18.17 22.83 -25.82
CA TRP A 46 -17.77 22.51 -27.20
C TRP A 46 -18.43 21.23 -27.74
N ALA A 47 -18.54 20.18 -26.91
CA ALA A 47 -19.15 18.91 -27.32
C ALA A 47 -20.68 19.00 -27.53
N LEU A 48 -21.37 19.88 -26.80
CA LEU A 48 -22.82 19.98 -26.82
C LEU A 48 -23.36 21.13 -27.70
N PHE A 49 -22.64 22.25 -27.83
CA PHE A 49 -23.12 23.42 -28.55
C PHE A 49 -23.19 23.20 -30.07
N PRO A 50 -24.30 23.55 -30.75
CA PRO A 50 -24.40 23.45 -32.20
C PRO A 50 -23.41 24.40 -32.90
N ASP A 51 -22.99 24.02 -34.10
CA ASP A 51 -21.89 24.65 -34.85
C ASP A 51 -22.14 26.15 -35.10
N GLU A 52 -23.41 26.54 -35.32
CA GLU A 52 -23.87 27.92 -35.51
C GLU A 52 -23.41 28.87 -34.38
N TRP A 53 -23.37 28.37 -33.14
CA TRP A 53 -23.00 29.17 -31.97
C TRP A 53 -21.48 29.30 -31.85
N ILE A 54 -20.74 28.28 -32.29
CA ILE A 54 -19.28 28.25 -32.28
C ILE A 54 -18.74 29.18 -33.38
N GLU A 55 -19.35 29.13 -34.57
CA GLU A 55 -19.04 30.04 -35.67
C GLU A 55 -19.40 31.50 -35.32
N ALA A 56 -20.53 31.73 -34.63
CA ALA A 56 -20.89 33.07 -34.14
C ALA A 56 -19.89 33.63 -33.10
N LEU A 57 -19.17 32.76 -32.38
CA LEU A 57 -18.07 33.11 -31.48
C LEU A 57 -16.77 33.44 -32.22
N GLY A 58 -16.73 33.31 -33.55
CA GLY A 58 -15.57 33.59 -34.40
C GLY A 58 -14.55 32.46 -34.47
N VAL A 59 -14.96 31.22 -34.16
CA VAL A 59 -14.09 30.03 -34.22
C VAL A 59 -14.39 29.27 -35.51
N ASP A 60 -13.65 29.59 -36.58
CA ASP A 60 -13.83 28.97 -37.90
C ASP A 60 -13.21 27.56 -38.01
N TRP A 61 -12.32 27.19 -37.08
CA TRP A 61 -11.65 25.88 -37.11
C TRP A 61 -11.59 25.24 -35.72
N TYR A 62 -12.19 24.06 -35.60
CA TYR A 62 -12.11 23.17 -34.44
C TYR A 62 -12.02 21.70 -34.90
N PRO A 63 -11.48 20.79 -34.07
CA PRO A 63 -11.38 19.37 -34.42
C PRO A 63 -12.75 18.73 -34.66
N ASN A 64 -12.79 17.61 -35.39
CA ASN A 64 -14.05 16.90 -35.67
C ASN A 64 -14.81 16.56 -34.36
N ARG A 65 -16.14 16.70 -34.36
CA ARG A 65 -17.02 16.47 -33.21
C ARG A 65 -16.93 15.04 -32.66
N GLU A 66 -16.50 14.09 -33.47
CA GLU A 66 -16.23 12.70 -33.06
C GLU A 66 -15.19 12.59 -31.93
N TRP A 67 -14.29 13.57 -31.78
CA TRP A 67 -13.35 13.59 -30.66
C TRP A 67 -14.06 13.72 -29.30
N SER A 68 -15.29 14.25 -29.25
CA SER A 68 -16.10 14.30 -28.03
C SER A 68 -16.46 12.92 -27.48
N ILE A 69 -16.55 11.89 -28.34
CA ILE A 69 -16.82 10.52 -27.91
C ILE A 69 -15.54 9.68 -27.81
N LEU A 70 -14.55 9.95 -28.67
CA LEU A 70 -13.28 9.23 -28.65
C LEU A 70 -12.48 9.49 -27.37
N VAL A 71 -12.41 10.74 -26.90
CA VAL A 71 -11.66 11.09 -25.68
C VAL A 71 -12.15 10.32 -24.44
N PRO A 72 -13.46 10.32 -24.08
CA PRO A 72 -13.93 9.57 -22.92
C PRO A 72 -13.82 8.05 -23.13
N ALA A 73 -14.06 7.54 -24.34
CA ALA A 73 -13.92 6.10 -24.63
C ALA A 73 -12.46 5.63 -24.44
N TRP A 74 -11.49 6.36 -24.97
CA TRP A 74 -10.07 6.06 -24.80
C TRP A 74 -9.60 6.24 -23.36
N SER A 75 -10.13 7.23 -22.63
CA SER A 75 -9.83 7.41 -21.21
C SER A 75 -10.17 6.15 -20.39
N ILE A 76 -11.34 5.55 -20.62
CA ILE A 76 -11.75 4.30 -19.97
C ILE A 76 -10.79 3.15 -20.31
N ILE A 77 -10.40 3.03 -21.59
CA ILE A 77 -9.45 2.00 -22.03
C ILE A 77 -8.11 2.16 -21.32
N VAL A 78 -7.59 3.39 -21.22
CA VAL A 78 -6.32 3.68 -20.53
C VAL A 78 -6.41 3.34 -19.04
N VAL A 79 -7.53 3.63 -18.37
CA VAL A 79 -7.74 3.27 -16.96
C VAL A 79 -7.70 1.75 -16.79
N ILE A 80 -8.47 1.01 -17.59
CA ILE A 80 -8.49 -0.47 -17.54
C ILE A 80 -7.09 -1.03 -17.80
N LEU A 81 -6.40 -0.54 -18.83
CA LEU A 81 -5.05 -0.97 -19.17
C LEU A 81 -4.09 -0.73 -18.02
N THR A 82 -4.16 0.43 -17.35
CA THR A 82 -3.33 0.76 -16.18
C THR A 82 -3.54 -0.26 -15.05
N TYR A 83 -4.78 -0.64 -14.76
CA TYR A 83 -5.07 -1.67 -13.74
C TYR A 83 -4.54 -3.05 -14.12
N ILE A 84 -4.73 -3.46 -15.37
CA ILE A 84 -4.22 -4.74 -15.88
C ILE A 84 -2.69 -4.75 -15.80
N THR A 85 -2.03 -3.68 -16.23
CA THR A 85 -0.57 -3.54 -16.16
C THR A 85 -0.10 -3.57 -14.71
N TYR A 86 -0.75 -2.83 -13.81
CA TYR A 86 -0.41 -2.86 -12.38
C TYR A 86 -0.52 -4.27 -11.80
N TRP A 87 -1.62 -4.98 -12.09
CA TRP A 87 -1.80 -6.35 -11.64
C TRP A 87 -0.75 -7.30 -12.21
N SER A 88 -0.43 -7.16 -13.51
CA SER A 88 0.64 -7.93 -14.14
C SER A 88 2.00 -7.67 -13.50
N LEU A 89 2.32 -6.41 -13.17
CA LEU A 89 3.56 -6.06 -12.47
C LEU A 89 3.58 -6.62 -11.05
N ALA A 90 2.45 -6.59 -10.34
CA ALA A 90 2.33 -7.16 -9.01
C ALA A 90 2.59 -8.68 -9.03
N LEU A 91 2.04 -9.39 -10.03
CA LEU A 91 2.30 -10.83 -10.23
C LEU A 91 3.76 -11.13 -10.61
N LEU A 92 4.40 -10.27 -11.40
CA LEU A 92 5.83 -10.40 -11.70
C LEU A 92 6.71 -10.12 -10.47
N GLY A 93 6.22 -9.31 -9.52
CA GLY A 93 6.92 -8.99 -8.29
C GLY A 93 6.72 -10.00 -7.16
N THR A 94 5.80 -10.96 -7.28
CA THR A 94 5.60 -12.02 -6.28
C THR A 94 6.61 -13.16 -6.47
N PRO A 95 7.24 -13.67 -5.39
CA PRO A 95 8.08 -14.86 -5.45
C PRO A 95 7.27 -16.09 -5.88
N GLU A 96 7.96 -17.16 -6.28
CA GLU A 96 7.31 -18.42 -6.68
C GLU A 96 6.39 -18.94 -5.57
N LEU A 97 5.25 -19.53 -5.95
CA LEU A 97 4.27 -20.06 -4.98
C LEU A 97 4.84 -21.13 -4.05
N SER A 98 5.92 -21.78 -4.45
CA SER A 98 6.65 -22.78 -3.66
C SER A 98 7.70 -22.19 -2.72
N ASP A 99 8.01 -20.91 -2.83
CA ASP A 99 9.02 -20.28 -1.99
C ASP A 99 8.45 -19.93 -0.61
N LEU A 100 9.19 -20.31 0.43
CA LEU A 100 8.80 -20.07 1.82
C LEU A 100 8.74 -18.58 2.14
N SER A 101 9.46 -17.74 1.39
CA SER A 101 9.41 -16.27 1.46
C SER A 101 8.01 -15.69 1.25
N THR A 102 7.08 -16.45 0.67
CA THR A 102 5.66 -16.07 0.55
C THR A 102 4.93 -16.11 1.89
N ILE A 103 5.39 -16.96 2.83
CA ILE A 103 4.80 -17.19 4.14
C ILE A 103 5.64 -16.53 5.25
N THR A 104 6.96 -16.50 5.09
CA THR A 104 7.92 -16.00 6.07
C THR A 104 8.59 -14.72 5.58
N ASP A 105 8.78 -13.74 6.47
CA ASP A 105 9.56 -12.53 6.17
C ASP A 105 10.98 -12.63 6.74
N SER A 106 11.78 -11.57 6.55
CA SER A 106 13.15 -11.49 7.07
C SER A 106 13.24 -11.25 8.59
N PHE A 107 12.11 -10.94 9.24
CA PHE A 107 12.05 -10.69 10.69
C PHE A 107 11.58 -11.91 11.47
N VAL A 108 11.25 -13.00 10.78
CA VAL A 108 10.83 -14.23 11.42
C VAL A 108 11.89 -14.75 12.37
N GLN A 109 11.45 -15.06 13.59
CA GLN A 109 12.30 -15.55 14.66
C GLN A 109 12.22 -17.06 14.73
N HIS A 110 13.24 -17.72 14.18
CA HIS A 110 13.43 -19.16 14.33
C HIS A 110 14.53 -19.47 15.36
N PRO A 111 14.38 -20.53 16.16
CA PRO A 111 15.47 -21.00 17.01
C PRO A 111 16.64 -21.47 16.14
N GLN A 112 17.87 -21.08 16.52
CA GLN A 112 19.09 -21.35 15.75
C GLN A 112 19.47 -22.84 15.70
N SER A 113 18.97 -23.66 16.65
CA SER A 113 19.11 -25.12 16.60
C SER A 113 17.72 -25.76 16.45
N LEU A 114 17.61 -26.66 15.48
CA LEU A 114 16.49 -27.61 15.36
C LEU A 114 16.61 -28.72 16.40
N GLU A 115 17.06 -28.38 17.61
CA GLU A 115 17.04 -29.29 18.73
C GLU A 115 15.58 -29.38 19.10
N SER A 116 14.99 -30.56 18.84
CA SER A 116 13.56 -30.90 19.00
C SER A 116 12.97 -30.49 20.35
N ASP A 117 13.83 -30.16 21.29
CA ASP A 117 13.56 -29.97 22.69
C ASP A 117 13.28 -28.51 23.04
N ILE A 118 13.61 -27.51 22.22
CA ILE A 118 13.34 -26.08 22.55
C ILE A 118 11.83 -25.81 22.63
N TYR A 119 11.07 -26.28 21.64
CA TYR A 119 9.60 -26.13 21.60
C TYR A 119 8.86 -27.03 22.60
N LEU A 120 9.51 -28.08 23.11
CA LEU A 120 8.97 -28.95 24.16
C LEU A 120 9.34 -28.43 25.55
N ALA A 121 10.52 -27.85 25.71
CA ALA A 121 10.98 -27.19 26.93
C ALA A 121 10.06 -26.01 27.29
N SER A 122 9.53 -25.30 26.29
CA SER A 122 8.52 -24.25 26.47
C SER A 122 7.16 -24.73 27.02
N THR A 123 6.91 -26.03 27.08
CA THR A 123 5.69 -26.61 27.68
C THR A 123 5.83 -26.92 29.17
N GLY A 124 7.02 -26.71 29.75
CA GLY A 124 7.27 -26.89 31.18
C GLY A 124 6.54 -25.85 32.03
N SER A 125 6.02 -26.28 33.19
CA SER A 125 5.21 -25.43 34.10
C SER A 125 5.93 -24.21 34.68
N ASN A 126 7.24 -24.03 34.45
CA ASN A 126 8.05 -23.01 35.12
C ASN A 126 9.10 -22.33 34.21
N SER A 127 8.91 -22.39 32.89
CA SER A 127 9.78 -21.75 31.91
C SER A 127 9.00 -20.69 31.13
N ILE A 128 9.52 -19.46 31.07
CA ILE A 128 9.01 -18.42 30.16
C ILE A 128 9.78 -18.59 28.84
N PRO A 129 9.17 -19.11 27.78
CA PRO A 129 9.86 -19.28 26.51
C PRO A 129 10.13 -17.94 25.83
N GLN A 130 11.20 -17.88 25.06
CA GLN A 130 11.43 -16.78 24.13
C GLN A 130 10.34 -16.80 23.05
N LEU A 131 9.95 -15.63 22.54
CA LEU A 131 8.93 -15.49 21.51
C LEU A 131 9.51 -15.94 20.17
N TYR A 132 8.96 -17.01 19.59
CA TYR A 132 9.35 -17.51 18.27
C TYR A 132 8.11 -17.68 17.39
N ASP A 133 8.29 -17.59 16.07
CA ASP A 133 7.22 -17.86 15.11
C ASP A 133 7.13 -19.37 14.88
N LEU A 134 6.01 -19.98 15.30
CA LEU A 134 5.77 -21.40 15.10
C LEU A 134 5.08 -21.66 13.75
N PRO A 135 5.60 -22.57 12.92
CA PRO A 135 4.92 -22.96 11.70
C PRO A 135 3.59 -23.65 12.05
N ILE A 136 2.51 -23.24 11.39
CA ILE A 136 1.14 -23.73 11.65
C ILE A 136 1.03 -25.27 11.56
N GLY A 137 1.79 -25.90 10.67
CA GLY A 137 1.84 -27.35 10.54
C GLY A 137 2.37 -28.05 11.81
N MET A 138 3.34 -27.43 12.51
CA MET A 138 3.85 -27.94 13.77
C MET A 138 2.82 -27.79 14.89
N VAL A 139 2.17 -26.63 14.99
CA VAL A 139 1.11 -26.37 15.97
C VAL A 139 -0.03 -27.37 15.78
N ASN A 140 -0.52 -27.53 14.55
CA ASN A 140 -1.59 -28.48 14.24
C ASN A 140 -1.20 -29.91 14.60
N ARG A 141 0.04 -30.32 14.30
CA ARG A 141 0.53 -31.65 14.66
C ARG A 141 0.62 -31.84 16.17
N VAL A 142 1.06 -30.86 16.94
CA VAL A 142 1.17 -31.00 18.41
C VAL A 142 -0.23 -31.01 19.04
N LEU A 143 -1.10 -30.08 18.64
CA LEU A 143 -2.42 -29.90 19.23
C LEU A 143 -3.39 -31.03 18.87
N TYR A 144 -3.41 -31.47 17.60
CA TYR A 144 -4.43 -32.39 17.10
C TYR A 144 -3.98 -33.86 16.97
N ARG A 145 -2.68 -34.18 17.09
CA ARG A 145 -2.18 -35.58 16.99
C ARG A 145 -2.79 -36.54 18.02
N ARG A 146 -3.14 -36.06 19.21
CA ARG A 146 -3.74 -36.91 20.26
C ARG A 146 -5.24 -37.18 20.07
N VAL A 147 -5.96 -36.33 19.33
CA VAL A 147 -7.39 -36.57 19.04
C VAL A 147 -7.55 -37.76 18.10
N SER A 148 -6.66 -37.91 17.13
CA SER A 148 -6.72 -38.99 16.14
C SER A 148 -6.33 -40.38 16.67
N GLN A 149 -5.70 -40.47 17.85
CA GLN A 149 -5.29 -41.76 18.46
C GLN A 149 -6.33 -42.34 19.44
N ARG A 150 -7.42 -41.62 19.74
CA ARG A 150 -8.45 -42.02 20.71
C ARG A 150 -9.72 -42.61 20.08
N THR A 151 -9.76 -42.75 18.75
CA THR A 151 -10.91 -43.22 17.97
C THR A 151 -10.75 -44.63 17.39
N CYS A 152 -9.80 -45.43 17.91
CA CYS A 152 -9.76 -46.87 17.71
C CYS A 152 -10.20 -47.60 18.97
#